data_AF-A0A2V6G746-F1
#
_entry.id   AF-A0A2V6G746-F1
#
_cell.length_a   1.000
_cell.length_b   1.000
_cell.length_c   1.000
_cell.angle_alpha   90.00
_cell.angle_beta   90.00
_cell.angle_gamma   90.00
#
_symmetry.space_group_name_H-M   'P 1'
#
loop_
_entity.id
_entity.type
_entity.pdbx_description
1 polymer ?
#
loop_
_entity_poly.entity_id
_entity_poly.type
_entity_poly.pdbx_seq_one_letter_code
_entity_poly.pdbx_strand_id
1 'polypeptide(L)'
;MRSLQSDVEQRGTRIFELVDKHPERLFSKAGFYQRLMALSMHDERFKTQLFRFVAVLPSLRRPSEIIQHLEEYFSDSNDGFSPLVGMGVRVARLVPWISAPVLRWNVSEMARQFIAGRNAHDVIAILRKRQAQKIGFTVDVLGEAVVSEAETDGYAALYGDLLEKLAHETRDWTDPLGKNAELFPIVNLSVKVSALYSQISPAAPADAIAHLSTKLRPLLRRARELGAFINFDMESYALKN
;
A
#
# COMPACT_ATOMS: atom_id res chain seq x y z
N MET A 1 -13.57 42.31 3.10
CA MET A 1 -13.80 40.85 2.96
C MET A 1 -12.46 40.22 2.64
N ARG A 2 -12.02 39.18 3.36
CA ARG A 2 -10.80 38.45 2.97
C ARG A 2 -11.07 37.70 1.67
N SER A 3 -10.08 37.61 0.80
CA SER A 3 -10.20 36.78 -0.40
C SER A 3 -10.16 35.31 0.00
N LEU A 4 -10.83 34.45 -0.79
CA LEU A 4 -10.76 33.00 -0.61
C LEU A 4 -9.31 32.50 -0.55
N GLN A 5 -8.42 33.09 -1.37
CA GLN A 5 -6.99 32.79 -1.37
C GLN A 5 -6.34 33.03 0.00
N SER A 6 -6.64 34.16 0.64
CA SER A 6 -6.09 34.49 1.96
C SER A 6 -6.56 33.49 3.03
N ASP A 7 -7.80 33.02 2.95
CA ASP A 7 -8.33 32.01 3.88
C ASP A 7 -7.71 30.62 3.64
N VAL A 8 -7.43 30.26 2.38
CA VAL A 8 -6.71 29.02 2.03
C VAL A 8 -5.29 29.06 2.59
N GLU A 9 -4.55 30.14 2.34
CA GLU A 9 -3.17 30.32 2.83
C GLU A 9 -3.13 30.27 4.35
N GLN A 10 -4.04 30.97 5.04
CA GLN A 10 -4.08 30.97 6.50
C GLN A 10 -4.32 29.55 7.06
N ARG A 11 -5.25 28.78 6.46
CA ARG A 11 -5.50 27.40 6.86
C ARG A 11 -4.30 26.50 6.57
N GLY A 12 -3.65 26.67 5.42
CA GLY A 12 -2.43 25.96 5.06
C GLY A 12 -1.31 26.18 6.08
N THR A 13 -1.01 27.45 6.41
CA THR A 13 -0.02 27.80 7.44
C THR A 13 -0.37 27.17 8.78
N ARG A 14 -1.64 27.18 9.16
CA ARG A 14 -2.08 26.54 10.41
C ARG A 14 -1.85 25.04 10.44
N ILE A 15 -2.01 24.35 9.31
CA ILE A 15 -1.72 22.91 9.22
C ILE A 15 -0.21 22.67 9.44
N PHE A 16 0.66 23.45 8.80
CA PHE A 16 2.11 23.33 9.00
C PHE A 16 2.53 23.56 10.45
N GLU A 17 2.00 24.61 11.11
CA GLU A 17 2.25 24.86 12.53
C GLU A 17 1.85 23.68 13.44
N LEU A 18 0.77 22.96 13.10
CA LEU A 18 0.31 21.80 13.86
C LEU A 18 1.22 20.59 13.63
N VAL A 19 1.70 20.39 12.39
CA VAL A 19 2.67 19.34 12.05
C VAL A 19 3.99 19.55 12.82
N ASP A 20 4.50 20.79 12.86
CA ASP A 20 5.76 21.12 13.55
C ASP A 20 5.68 20.92 15.08
N LYS A 21 4.48 21.08 15.66
CA LYS A 21 4.24 20.85 17.11
C LYS A 21 4.08 19.38 17.48
N HIS A 22 3.72 18.55 16.52
CA HIS A 22 3.62 17.10 16.67
C HIS A 22 4.60 16.41 15.73
N PRO A 23 5.93 16.63 15.90
CA PRO A 23 6.89 15.88 15.13
C PRO A 23 6.61 14.42 15.44
N GLU A 24 6.25 13.64 14.43
CA GLU A 24 6.17 12.21 14.58
C GLU A 24 7.46 11.75 15.27
N ARG A 25 7.36 10.85 16.25
CA ARG A 25 8.55 10.22 16.85
C ARG A 25 9.20 9.34 15.79
N LEU A 26 9.90 9.97 14.84
CA LEU A 26 10.57 9.38 13.69
C LEU A 26 11.95 8.82 14.05
N PHE A 27 12.31 8.84 15.33
CA PHE A 27 13.49 8.17 15.86
C PHE A 27 13.18 6.69 16.15
N SER A 28 13.39 5.85 15.12
CA SER A 28 14.08 4.53 15.17
C SER A 28 13.68 3.53 14.07
N LYS A 29 12.75 3.85 13.16
CA LYS A 29 12.43 3.00 11.98
C LYS A 29 12.37 3.75 10.64
N ALA A 30 12.12 5.07 10.68
CA ALA A 30 12.01 5.93 9.49
C ALA A 30 13.36 6.47 8.97
N GLY A 31 14.42 6.45 9.79
CA GLY A 31 15.70 7.07 9.45
C GLY A 31 16.45 6.40 8.29
N PHE A 32 16.35 5.07 8.15
CA PHE A 32 16.93 4.37 6.99
C PHE A 32 16.20 4.74 5.70
N TYR A 33 14.87 4.72 5.72
CA TYR A 33 14.04 5.10 4.57
C TYR A 33 14.25 6.57 4.17
N GLN A 34 14.24 7.49 5.13
CA GLN A 34 14.50 8.91 4.86
C GLN A 34 15.89 9.14 4.27
N ARG A 35 16.92 8.43 4.76
CA ARG A 35 18.27 8.50 4.18
C ARG A 35 18.30 7.93 2.77
N LEU A 36 17.66 6.78 2.53
CA LEU A 36 17.55 6.21 1.20
C LEU A 36 16.81 7.15 0.23
N MET A 37 15.70 7.75 0.67
CA MET A 37 14.93 8.70 -0.13
C MET A 37 15.74 9.96 -0.42
N ALA A 38 16.40 10.53 0.60
CA ALA A 38 17.27 11.69 0.43
C ALA A 38 18.40 11.40 -0.57
N LEU A 39 19.07 10.25 -0.47
CA LEU A 39 20.10 9.84 -1.42
C LEU A 39 19.52 9.64 -2.83
N SER A 40 18.36 9.00 -2.95
CA SER A 40 17.67 8.80 -4.24
C SER A 40 17.23 10.10 -4.91
N MET A 41 17.00 11.17 -4.14
CA MET A 41 16.65 12.48 -4.71
C MET A 41 17.85 13.22 -5.30
N HIS A 42 19.08 12.84 -4.95
CA HIS A 42 20.30 13.47 -5.47
C HIS A 42 20.83 12.79 -6.73
N ASP A 43 20.44 11.54 -6.99
CA ASP A 43 20.92 10.73 -8.12
C ASP A 43 19.78 9.87 -8.70
N GLU A 44 19.33 10.22 -9.92
CA GLU A 44 18.26 9.51 -10.62
C GLU A 44 18.65 8.07 -11.00
N ARG A 45 19.93 7.81 -11.29
CA ARG A 45 20.42 6.47 -11.61
C ARG A 45 20.39 5.61 -10.35
N PHE A 46 20.85 6.14 -9.23
CA PHE A 46 20.81 5.44 -7.94
C PHE A 46 19.38 5.12 -7.55
N LYS A 47 18.47 6.10 -7.68
CA LYS A 47 17.03 5.93 -7.47
C LYS A 47 16.45 4.79 -8.31
N THR A 48 16.78 4.77 -9.61
CA THR A 48 16.28 3.74 -10.53
C THR A 48 16.74 2.35 -10.12
N GLN A 49 18.04 2.18 -9.83
CA GLN A 49 18.58 0.87 -9.43
C GLN A 49 18.06 0.43 -8.06
N LEU A 50 17.93 1.36 -7.12
CA LEU A 50 17.35 1.08 -5.80
C LEU A 50 15.91 0.57 -5.91
N PHE A 51 15.06 1.25 -6.68
CA PHE A 51 13.67 0.84 -6.83
C PHE A 51 13.50 -0.48 -7.59
N ARG A 52 14.33 -0.73 -8.62
CA ARG A 52 14.36 -2.03 -9.31
C ARG A 52 14.82 -3.15 -8.37
N PHE A 53 15.86 -2.90 -7.58
CA PHE A 53 16.34 -3.86 -6.59
C PHE A 53 15.27 -4.19 -5.54
N VAL A 54 14.59 -3.18 -5.00
CA VAL A 54 13.48 -3.37 -4.05
C VAL A 54 12.34 -4.17 -4.70
N ALA A 55 12.01 -3.92 -5.97
CA ALA A 55 10.95 -4.61 -6.69
C ALA A 55 11.25 -6.10 -6.94
N VAL A 56 12.51 -6.47 -7.23
CA VAL A 56 12.89 -7.88 -7.46
C VAL A 56 13.13 -8.66 -6.16
N LEU A 57 13.46 -7.98 -5.06
CA LEU A 57 13.84 -8.61 -3.79
C LEU A 57 12.87 -9.69 -3.26
N PRO A 58 11.52 -9.53 -3.36
CA PRO A 58 10.58 -10.57 -2.92
C PRO A 58 10.74 -11.90 -3.67
N SER A 59 11.17 -11.84 -4.94
CA SER A 59 11.37 -13.00 -5.82
C SER A 59 12.67 -13.75 -5.55
N LEU A 60 13.64 -13.13 -4.87
CA LEU A 60 14.94 -13.73 -4.54
C LEU A 60 14.78 -14.64 -3.31
N ARG A 61 15.08 -15.93 -3.46
CA ARG A 61 14.85 -16.94 -2.43
C ARG A 61 16.12 -17.28 -1.64
N ARG A 62 17.29 -17.13 -2.27
CA ARG A 62 18.58 -17.50 -1.65
C ARG A 62 19.39 -16.26 -1.25
N PRO A 63 20.10 -16.28 -0.10
CA PRO A 63 21.01 -15.20 0.30
C PRO A 63 22.04 -14.84 -0.77
N SER A 64 22.57 -15.83 -1.51
CA SER A 64 23.51 -15.60 -2.61
C SER A 64 22.89 -14.82 -3.76
N GLU A 65 21.64 -15.11 -4.13
CA GLU A 65 20.90 -14.38 -5.17
C GLU A 65 20.72 -12.90 -4.79
N ILE A 66 20.40 -12.63 -3.51
CA ILE A 66 20.24 -11.27 -2.99
C ILE A 66 21.54 -10.48 -3.14
N ILE A 67 22.69 -11.07 -2.77
CA ILE A 67 23.99 -10.41 -2.88
C ILE A 67 24.42 -10.24 -4.34
N GLN A 68 24.17 -11.25 -5.18
CA GLN A 68 24.45 -11.14 -6.61
C GLN A 68 23.67 -9.98 -7.24
N HIS A 69 22.37 -9.86 -6.98
CA HIS A 69 21.57 -8.76 -7.51
C HIS A 69 22.03 -7.41 -6.91
N LEU A 70 22.36 -7.37 -5.62
CA LEU A 70 22.93 -6.17 -5.00
C LEU A 70 24.21 -5.73 -5.73
N GLU A 71 25.05 -6.68 -6.16
CA GLU A 71 26.24 -6.39 -6.96
C GLU A 71 25.87 -5.91 -8.38
N GLU A 72 25.00 -6.61 -9.09
CA GLU A 72 24.58 -6.24 -10.44
C GLU A 72 23.94 -4.84 -10.51
N TYR A 73 23.14 -4.47 -9.51
CA TYR A 73 22.48 -3.15 -9.46
C TYR A 73 23.42 -2.01 -9.09
N PHE A 74 24.48 -2.26 -8.31
CA PHE A 74 25.28 -1.20 -7.68
C PHE A 74 26.80 -1.27 -7.94
N SER A 75 27.33 -2.32 -8.57
CA SER A 75 28.77 -2.48 -8.83
C SER A 75 29.20 -2.17 -10.26
N ASP A 76 28.33 -2.31 -11.27
CA ASP A 76 28.68 -2.13 -12.69
C ASP A 76 28.68 -0.66 -13.14
N SER A 77 29.01 0.24 -12.21
CA SER A 77 29.06 1.67 -12.48
C SER A 77 30.51 2.12 -12.40
N ASN A 78 31.22 2.05 -13.52
CA ASN A 78 32.52 2.71 -13.70
C ASN A 78 32.47 4.24 -13.51
N ASP A 79 31.29 4.82 -13.25
CA ASP A 79 31.10 6.22 -12.87
C ASP A 79 29.88 6.36 -11.91
N GLY A 80 30.08 6.91 -10.70
CA GLY A 80 29.12 7.87 -10.13
C GLY A 80 28.36 7.57 -8.83
N PHE A 81 28.35 6.36 -8.25
CA PHE A 81 27.71 6.19 -6.93
C PHE A 81 28.62 6.65 -5.78
N SER A 82 28.01 7.17 -4.70
CA SER A 82 28.75 7.58 -3.50
C SER A 82 29.68 6.45 -3.03
N PRO A 83 30.95 6.74 -2.66
CA PRO A 83 31.91 5.73 -2.17
C PRO A 83 31.37 4.83 -1.05
N LEU A 84 30.42 5.34 -0.27
CA LEU A 84 29.72 4.60 0.78
C LEU A 84 28.90 3.42 0.25
N VAL A 85 28.27 3.55 -0.92
CA VAL A 85 27.47 2.49 -1.55
C VAL A 85 28.39 1.34 -1.98
N GLY A 86 29.48 1.66 -2.70
CA GLY A 86 30.45 0.66 -3.14
C GLY A 86 31.12 -0.08 -1.97
N MET A 87 31.40 0.63 -0.87
CA MET A 87 31.90 0.01 0.36
C MET A 87 30.86 -0.94 0.98
N GLY A 88 29.59 -0.52 1.04
CA GLY A 88 28.49 -1.34 1.56
C GLY A 88 28.31 -2.64 0.77
N VAL A 89 28.35 -2.58 -0.57
CA VAL A 89 28.26 -3.77 -1.44
C VAL A 89 29.43 -4.72 -1.20
N ARG A 90 30.66 -4.22 -1.11
CA ARG A 90 31.85 -5.05 -0.83
C ARG A 90 31.74 -5.75 0.52
N VAL A 91 31.30 -5.04 1.58
CA VAL A 91 31.07 -5.64 2.90
C VAL A 91 29.97 -6.70 2.85
N ALA A 92 28.87 -6.43 2.14
CA ALA A 92 27.78 -7.38 1.98
C ALA A 92 28.22 -8.69 1.31
N ARG A 93 29.20 -8.60 0.40
CA ARG A 93 29.84 -9.74 -0.26
C ARG A 93 30.71 -10.59 0.65
N LEU A 94 31.37 -9.99 1.65
CA LEU A 94 32.24 -10.71 2.58
C LEU A 94 31.43 -11.60 3.54
N VAL A 95 30.20 -11.21 3.87
CA VAL A 95 29.34 -11.94 4.80
C VAL A 95 27.88 -12.08 4.28
N PRO A 96 27.65 -12.79 3.14
CA PRO A 96 26.34 -12.87 2.50
C PRO A 96 25.22 -13.39 3.40
N TRP A 97 25.55 -14.36 4.26
CA TRP A 97 24.64 -15.00 5.20
C TRP A 97 24.14 -14.07 6.30
N ILE A 98 24.86 -12.98 6.60
CA ILE A 98 24.41 -11.92 7.52
C ILE A 98 23.71 -10.81 6.73
N SER A 99 24.35 -10.34 5.66
CA SER A 99 23.92 -9.13 4.95
C SER A 99 22.60 -9.31 4.20
N ALA A 100 22.35 -10.47 3.60
CA ALA A 100 21.12 -10.70 2.86
C ALA A 100 19.86 -10.74 3.78
N PRO A 101 19.86 -11.45 4.93
CA PRO A 101 18.77 -11.35 5.89
C PRO A 101 18.52 -9.94 6.42
N VAL A 102 19.58 -9.18 6.72
CA VAL A 102 19.46 -7.79 7.19
C VAL A 102 18.82 -6.91 6.11
N LEU A 103 19.24 -7.06 4.85
CA LEU A 103 18.68 -6.30 3.74
C LEU A 103 17.20 -6.62 3.51
N ARG A 104 16.85 -7.92 3.51
CA ARG A 104 15.46 -8.38 3.41
C ARG A 104 14.61 -7.85 4.56
N TRP A 105 15.16 -7.85 5.78
CA TRP A 105 14.48 -7.34 6.96
C TRP A 105 14.18 -5.84 6.84
N ASN A 106 15.14 -5.02 6.42
CA ASN A 106 14.96 -3.57 6.26
C ASN A 106 13.87 -3.25 5.22
N VAL A 107 13.90 -3.92 4.06
CA VAL A 107 12.86 -3.72 3.02
C VAL A 107 11.50 -4.24 3.49
N SER A 108 11.46 -5.35 4.23
CA SER A 108 10.21 -5.87 4.80
C SER A 108 9.62 -4.94 5.87
N GLU A 109 10.46 -4.34 6.73
CA GLU A 109 10.02 -3.34 7.72
C GLU A 109 9.48 -2.09 7.04
N MET A 110 10.07 -1.66 5.93
CA MET A 110 9.54 -0.56 5.13
C MET A 110 8.14 -0.91 4.58
N ALA A 111 7.97 -2.10 4.00
CA ALA A 111 6.67 -2.55 3.50
C ALA A 111 5.59 -2.57 4.61
N ARG A 112 5.94 -3.00 5.83
CA ARG A 112 5.02 -3.01 6.99
C ARG A 112 4.54 -1.63 7.42
N GLN A 113 5.18 -0.54 7.01
CA GLN A 113 4.68 0.82 7.28
C GLN A 113 3.46 1.16 6.43
N PHE A 114 3.32 0.54 5.26
CA PHE A 114 2.23 0.77 4.31
C PHE A 114 1.17 -0.34 4.33
N ILE A 115 1.49 -1.51 4.88
CA ILE A 115 0.61 -2.67 4.91
C ILE A 115 0.05 -2.87 6.32
N ALA A 116 -1.27 -2.75 6.47
CA ALA A 116 -1.95 -2.85 7.76
C ALA A 116 -1.92 -4.25 8.39
N GLY A 117 -1.65 -5.30 7.62
CA GLY A 117 -1.60 -6.66 8.14
C GLY A 117 -1.42 -7.69 7.03
N ARG A 118 -1.02 -8.92 7.40
CA ARG A 118 -0.92 -10.04 6.44
C ARG A 118 -2.18 -10.91 6.43
N ASN A 119 -3.07 -10.69 7.39
CA ASN A 119 -4.31 -11.41 7.57
C ASN A 119 -5.34 -10.46 8.23
N ALA A 120 -6.61 -10.89 8.26
CA ALA A 120 -7.69 -10.08 8.82
C ALA A 120 -7.47 -9.73 10.30
N HIS A 121 -6.89 -10.62 11.11
CA HIS A 121 -6.65 -10.38 12.53
C HIS A 121 -5.66 -9.24 12.77
N ASP A 122 -4.54 -9.21 12.04
CA ASP A 122 -3.56 -8.13 12.09
C ASP A 122 -4.21 -6.78 11.73
N VAL A 123 -5.04 -6.78 10.66
CA VAL A 123 -5.76 -5.59 10.21
C VAL A 123 -6.68 -5.07 11.30
N ILE A 124 -7.52 -5.92 11.90
CA ILE A 124 -8.45 -5.53 12.98
C ILE A 124 -7.72 -4.92 14.17
N ALA A 125 -6.57 -5.47 14.57
CA ALA A 125 -5.78 -4.92 15.67
C ALA A 125 -5.32 -3.48 15.38
N ILE A 126 -4.88 -3.20 14.15
CA ILE A 126 -4.53 -1.84 13.74
C ILE A 126 -5.77 -0.95 13.67
N LEU A 127 -6.87 -1.44 13.11
CA LEU A 127 -8.11 -0.67 13.00
C LEU A 127 -8.66 -0.24 14.37
N ARG A 128 -8.62 -1.13 15.38
CA ARG A 128 -9.00 -0.78 16.77
C ARG A 128 -8.16 0.36 17.34
N LYS A 129 -6.84 0.35 17.07
CA LYS A 129 -5.95 1.44 17.48
C LYS A 129 -6.31 2.76 16.79
N ARG A 130 -6.67 2.73 15.50
CA ARG A 130 -7.08 3.93 14.74
C ARG A 130 -8.44 4.46 15.18
N GLN A 131 -9.38 3.56 15.47
CA GLN A 131 -10.68 3.92 16.00
C GLN A 131 -10.56 4.65 17.34
N ALA A 132 -9.71 4.17 18.27
CA ALA A 132 -9.44 4.86 19.54
C ALA A 132 -8.87 6.29 19.35
N GLN A 133 -8.24 6.55 18.20
CA GLN A 133 -7.74 7.87 17.80
C GLN A 133 -8.79 8.70 17.04
N LYS A 134 -10.02 8.20 16.92
CA LYS A 134 -11.11 8.80 16.14
C LYS A 134 -10.82 8.93 14.64
N ILE A 135 -10.07 7.97 14.10
CA ILE A 135 -9.69 7.91 12.68
C ILE A 135 -10.48 6.77 12.02
N GLY A 136 -11.24 7.09 10.97
CA GLY A 136 -11.90 6.12 10.11
C GLY A 136 -10.91 5.38 9.20
N PHE A 137 -11.37 4.36 8.48
CA PHE A 137 -10.53 3.56 7.61
C PHE A 137 -11.24 3.19 6.31
N THR A 138 -10.46 2.84 5.31
CA THR A 138 -10.87 1.95 4.21
C THR A 138 -9.82 0.85 4.13
N VAL A 139 -10.24 -0.40 3.96
CA VAL A 139 -9.33 -1.53 3.76
C VAL A 139 -9.15 -1.75 2.26
N ASP A 140 -7.90 -1.80 1.79
CA ASP A 140 -7.55 -2.18 0.41
C ASP A 140 -6.82 -3.53 0.46
N VAL A 141 -7.17 -4.42 -0.46
CA VAL A 141 -6.52 -5.73 -0.60
C VAL A 141 -5.36 -5.59 -1.57
N LEU A 142 -4.15 -5.82 -1.07
CA LEU A 142 -2.97 -5.83 -1.92
C LEU A 142 -2.91 -7.12 -2.73
N GLY A 143 -2.63 -6.96 -4.01
CA GLY A 143 -2.61 -8.03 -4.97
C GLY A 143 -1.71 -7.74 -6.15
N GLU A 144 -1.21 -8.80 -6.78
CA GLU A 144 -0.60 -8.73 -8.11
C GLU A 144 -1.70 -8.69 -9.19
N ALA A 145 -1.31 -8.36 -10.42
CA ALA A 145 -2.23 -8.36 -11.55
C ALA A 145 -2.86 -9.76 -11.71
N VAL A 146 -4.18 -9.80 -11.82
CA VAL A 146 -4.92 -11.04 -11.99
C VAL A 146 -4.86 -11.48 -13.45
N VAL A 147 -4.42 -12.71 -13.69
CA VAL A 147 -4.18 -13.23 -15.05
C VAL A 147 -5.05 -14.45 -15.39
N SER A 148 -5.86 -14.92 -14.44
CA SER A 148 -6.75 -16.06 -14.62
C SER A 148 -8.08 -15.91 -13.88
N GLU A 149 -9.13 -16.59 -14.36
CA GLU A 149 -10.43 -16.57 -13.68
C GLU A 149 -10.42 -17.29 -12.32
N ALA A 150 -9.52 -18.25 -12.12
CA ALA A 150 -9.36 -18.88 -10.80
C ALA A 150 -8.85 -17.87 -9.75
N GLU A 151 -7.95 -16.97 -10.14
CA GLU A 151 -7.49 -15.88 -9.27
C GLU A 151 -8.61 -14.86 -9.05
N THR A 152 -9.41 -14.51 -10.08
CA THR A 152 -10.54 -13.57 -9.90
C THR A 152 -11.56 -14.12 -8.91
N ASP A 153 -11.84 -15.42 -8.96
CA ASP A 153 -12.70 -16.10 -7.98
C ASP A 153 -12.09 -16.06 -6.57
N GLY A 154 -10.78 -16.26 -6.46
CA GLY A 154 -10.03 -16.11 -5.21
C GLY A 154 -10.12 -14.71 -4.61
N TYR A 155 -9.95 -13.66 -5.42
CA TYR A 155 -10.12 -12.28 -4.97
C TYR A 155 -11.56 -11.96 -4.57
N ALA A 156 -12.55 -12.42 -5.34
CA ALA A 156 -13.96 -12.23 -4.99
C ALA A 156 -14.31 -12.87 -3.64
N ALA A 157 -13.84 -14.09 -3.38
CA ALA A 157 -14.00 -14.76 -2.10
C ALA A 157 -13.27 -14.02 -0.97
N LEU A 158 -12.04 -13.55 -1.21
CA LEU A 158 -11.27 -12.78 -0.24
C LEU A 158 -11.97 -11.48 0.15
N TYR A 159 -12.52 -10.73 -0.81
CA TYR A 159 -13.31 -9.52 -0.53
C TYR A 159 -14.56 -9.84 0.28
N GLY A 160 -15.29 -10.90 -0.06
CA GLY A 160 -16.47 -11.34 0.69
C GLY A 160 -16.14 -11.71 2.13
N ASP A 161 -15.10 -12.53 2.34
CA ASP A 161 -14.62 -12.93 3.67
C ASP A 161 -14.17 -11.73 4.51
N LEU A 162 -13.45 -10.79 3.90
CA LEU A 162 -12.95 -9.60 4.57
C LEU A 162 -14.12 -8.69 4.98
N LEU A 163 -15.10 -8.51 4.11
CA LEU A 163 -16.31 -7.74 4.37
C LEU A 163 -17.09 -8.30 5.57
N GLU A 164 -17.30 -9.61 5.62
CA GLU A 164 -17.97 -10.30 6.73
C GLU A 164 -17.21 -10.14 8.05
N LYS A 165 -15.89 -10.36 8.03
CA LYS A 165 -15.04 -10.25 9.21
C LYS A 165 -15.00 -8.82 9.74
N LEU A 166 -14.88 -7.82 8.85
CA LEU A 166 -14.93 -6.42 9.24
C LEU A 166 -16.28 -6.09 9.87
N ALA A 167 -17.40 -6.44 9.22
CA ALA A 167 -18.74 -6.18 9.76
C ALA A 167 -19.00 -6.85 11.11
N HIS A 168 -18.46 -8.06 11.31
CA HIS A 168 -18.55 -8.75 12.60
C HIS A 168 -17.75 -8.05 13.69
N GLU A 169 -16.47 -7.76 13.42
CA GLU A 169 -15.53 -7.20 14.40
C GLU A 169 -15.79 -5.73 14.74
N THR A 170 -16.50 -5.01 13.85
CA THR A 170 -16.85 -3.61 14.05
C THR A 170 -18.32 -3.39 14.40
N ARG A 171 -19.08 -4.44 14.75
CA ARG A 171 -20.54 -4.33 15.02
C ARG A 171 -20.86 -3.33 16.13
N ASP A 172 -20.04 -3.29 17.17
CA ASP A 172 -20.25 -2.42 18.35
C ASP A 172 -19.51 -1.08 18.23
N TRP A 173 -18.96 -0.79 17.06
CA TRP A 173 -18.23 0.44 16.84
C TRP A 173 -19.24 1.56 16.59
N THR A 174 -18.87 2.77 17.00
CA THR A 174 -19.62 3.99 16.68
C THR A 174 -18.77 4.87 15.77
N ASP A 175 -19.43 5.62 14.89
CA ASP A 175 -18.76 6.63 14.08
C ASP A 175 -17.98 7.61 14.99
N PRO A 176 -16.65 7.75 14.81
CA PRO A 176 -15.83 8.64 15.62
C PRO A 176 -16.20 10.13 15.52
N LEU A 177 -16.90 10.55 14.45
CA LEU A 177 -17.31 11.95 14.23
C LEU A 177 -18.74 12.24 14.71
N GLY A 178 -19.59 11.21 14.83
CA GLY A 178 -20.95 11.27 15.37
C GLY A 178 -21.94 12.15 14.59
N LYS A 179 -21.53 12.78 13.49
CA LYS A 179 -22.35 13.62 12.61
C LYS A 179 -22.49 12.93 11.27
N ASN A 180 -23.71 12.81 10.78
CA ASN A 180 -24.04 12.12 9.52
C ASN A 180 -23.51 10.67 9.50
N ALA A 181 -23.57 9.97 10.64
CA ALA A 181 -23.08 8.59 10.75
C ALA A 181 -23.74 7.65 9.72
N GLU A 182 -24.98 7.96 9.30
CA GLU A 182 -25.65 7.24 8.21
C GLU A 182 -24.97 7.36 6.84
N LEU A 183 -24.21 8.43 6.59
CA LEU A 183 -23.45 8.66 5.35
C LEU A 183 -22.06 8.01 5.39
N PHE A 184 -21.59 7.61 6.58
CA PHE A 184 -20.24 7.11 6.79
C PHE A 184 -20.27 5.75 7.49
N PRO A 185 -20.61 4.67 6.75
CA PRO A 185 -20.43 3.31 7.24
C PRO A 185 -19.06 3.08 7.87
N ILE A 186 -19.05 2.40 9.02
CA ILE A 186 -17.80 2.10 9.73
C ILE A 186 -16.94 1.14 8.91
N VAL A 187 -17.58 0.13 8.30
CA VAL A 187 -16.92 -0.76 7.36
C VAL A 187 -16.83 -0.09 6.01
N ASN A 188 -15.61 0.15 5.55
CA ASN A 188 -15.32 0.64 4.21
C ASN A 188 -14.24 -0.24 3.58
N LEU A 189 -14.53 -0.75 2.39
CA LEU A 189 -13.67 -1.66 1.64
C LEU A 189 -13.43 -1.09 0.23
N SER A 190 -12.17 -0.84 -0.08
CA SER A 190 -11.71 -0.52 -1.43
C SER A 190 -11.60 -1.80 -2.27
N VAL A 191 -12.17 -1.76 -3.46
CA VAL A 191 -12.17 -2.87 -4.42
C VAL A 191 -11.60 -2.38 -5.73
N LYS A 192 -10.59 -3.11 -6.23
CA LYS A 192 -10.04 -2.94 -7.59
C LYS A 192 -10.85 -3.78 -8.55
N VAL A 193 -11.39 -3.15 -9.60
CA VAL A 193 -12.28 -3.81 -10.57
C VAL A 193 -11.50 -4.83 -11.39
N SER A 194 -10.25 -4.52 -11.75
CA SER A 194 -9.34 -5.44 -12.46
C SER A 194 -9.04 -6.74 -11.72
N ALA A 195 -9.18 -6.77 -10.39
CA ALA A 195 -9.00 -7.98 -9.62
C ALA A 195 -10.15 -8.99 -9.80
N LEU A 196 -11.28 -8.56 -10.38
CA LEU A 196 -12.51 -9.36 -10.48
C LEU A 196 -12.78 -9.88 -11.89
N TYR A 197 -11.97 -9.52 -12.89
CA TYR A 197 -12.04 -10.11 -14.22
C TYR A 197 -10.68 -10.00 -14.90
N SER A 198 -10.10 -11.13 -15.32
CA SER A 198 -8.72 -11.16 -15.83
C SER A 198 -8.59 -10.61 -17.26
N GLN A 199 -9.70 -10.57 -18.00
CA GLN A 199 -9.73 -10.19 -19.41
C GLN A 199 -10.47 -8.87 -19.66
N ILE A 200 -10.49 -7.94 -18.69
CA ILE A 200 -11.12 -6.63 -18.90
C ILE A 200 -10.48 -5.96 -20.11
N SER A 201 -11.32 -5.58 -21.06
CA SER A 201 -10.91 -4.88 -22.27
C SER A 201 -11.87 -3.75 -22.60
N PRO A 202 -11.38 -2.52 -22.81
CA PRO A 202 -12.22 -1.41 -23.25
C PRO A 202 -12.76 -1.60 -24.67
N ALA A 203 -12.24 -2.58 -25.44
CA ALA A 203 -12.74 -2.92 -26.76
C ALA A 203 -14.07 -3.71 -26.71
N ALA A 204 -14.39 -4.33 -25.57
CA ALA A 204 -15.61 -5.13 -25.38
C ALA A 204 -16.27 -4.82 -24.03
N PRO A 205 -16.73 -3.57 -23.79
CA PRO A 205 -17.20 -3.13 -22.48
C PRO A 205 -18.45 -3.90 -22.01
N ALA A 206 -19.34 -4.27 -22.93
CA ALA A 206 -20.54 -5.05 -22.59
C ALA A 206 -20.18 -6.44 -22.02
N ASP A 207 -19.15 -7.09 -22.59
CA ASP A 207 -18.67 -8.38 -22.13
C ASP A 207 -17.96 -8.27 -20.78
N ALA A 208 -17.11 -7.26 -20.62
CA ALA A 208 -16.47 -6.96 -19.34
C ALA A 208 -17.50 -6.69 -18.23
N ILE A 209 -18.52 -5.88 -18.50
CA ILE A 209 -19.60 -5.60 -17.55
C ILE A 209 -20.38 -6.88 -17.20
N ALA A 210 -20.66 -7.74 -18.18
CA ALA A 210 -21.35 -9.00 -17.95
C ALA A 210 -20.55 -9.91 -17.00
N HIS A 211 -19.26 -10.09 -17.27
CA HIS A 211 -18.36 -10.89 -16.43
C HIS A 211 -18.17 -10.28 -15.04
N LEU A 212 -17.84 -8.99 -14.94
CA LEU A 212 -17.68 -8.28 -13.66
C LEU A 212 -18.96 -8.34 -12.81
N SER A 213 -20.13 -8.21 -13.44
CA SER A 213 -21.43 -8.27 -12.75
C SER A 213 -21.64 -9.58 -12.00
N THR A 214 -21.07 -10.70 -12.47
CA THR A 214 -21.21 -12.01 -11.80
C THR A 214 -20.61 -12.01 -10.39
N LYS A 215 -19.52 -11.26 -10.16
CA LYS A 215 -18.79 -11.17 -8.89
C LYS A 215 -19.16 -9.91 -8.10
N LEU A 216 -19.32 -8.78 -8.77
CA LEU A 216 -19.65 -7.51 -8.13
C LEU A 216 -21.07 -7.47 -7.55
N ARG A 217 -22.08 -8.03 -8.24
CA ARG A 217 -23.46 -7.96 -7.74
C ARG A 217 -23.65 -8.70 -6.42
N PRO A 218 -23.15 -9.94 -6.23
CA PRO A 218 -23.17 -10.60 -4.92
C PRO A 218 -22.44 -9.78 -3.83
N LEU A 219 -21.24 -9.28 -4.13
CA LEU A 219 -20.45 -8.50 -3.18
C LEU A 219 -21.17 -7.23 -2.73
N LEU A 220 -21.72 -6.45 -3.67
CA LEU A 220 -22.46 -5.23 -3.38
C LEU A 220 -23.76 -5.49 -2.62
N ARG A 221 -24.49 -6.56 -2.95
CA ARG A 221 -25.69 -6.96 -2.20
C ARG A 221 -25.32 -7.29 -0.75
N ARG A 222 -24.23 -8.03 -0.56
CA ARG A 222 -23.78 -8.41 0.78
C ARG A 222 -23.31 -7.19 1.58
N ALA A 223 -22.58 -6.27 0.95
CA ALA A 223 -22.18 -5.01 1.58
C ALA A 223 -23.40 -4.21 2.05
N ARG A 224 -24.45 -4.12 1.22
CA ARG A 224 -25.70 -3.46 1.60
C ARG A 224 -26.38 -4.12 2.81
N GLU A 225 -26.44 -5.45 2.85
CA GLU A 225 -27.01 -6.19 3.99
C GLU A 225 -26.23 -5.95 5.29
N LEU A 226 -24.92 -5.82 5.19
CA LEU A 226 -24.02 -5.56 6.32
C LEU A 226 -23.91 -4.07 6.69
N GLY A 227 -24.54 -3.18 5.92
CA GLY A 227 -24.41 -1.74 6.11
C GLY A 227 -22.99 -1.22 5.86
N ALA A 228 -22.24 -1.86 4.95
CA ALA A 228 -20.87 -1.52 4.61
C ALA A 228 -20.78 -0.66 3.34
N PHE A 229 -19.73 0.15 3.26
CA PHE A 229 -19.38 0.94 2.08
C PHE A 229 -18.39 0.19 1.18
N ILE A 230 -18.65 0.17 -0.12
CA ILE A 230 -17.71 -0.31 -1.13
C ILE A 230 -17.22 0.88 -1.94
N ASN A 231 -15.91 1.11 -1.92
CA ASN A 231 -15.25 2.09 -2.76
C ASN A 231 -14.65 1.39 -3.97
N PHE A 232 -15.00 1.81 -5.18
CA PHE A 232 -14.29 1.36 -6.38
C PHE A 232 -13.08 2.24 -6.62
N ASP A 233 -11.91 1.63 -6.61
CA ASP A 233 -10.66 2.35 -6.89
C ASP A 233 -10.57 2.66 -8.38
N MET A 234 -10.15 3.88 -8.71
CA MET A 234 -9.82 4.23 -10.09
C MET A 234 -8.42 3.68 -10.42
N GLU A 235 -8.33 2.97 -11.53
CA GLU A 235 -7.11 2.27 -11.95
C GLU A 235 -6.43 2.99 -13.12
N SER A 236 -5.74 2.25 -14.00
CA SER A 236 -5.11 2.83 -15.18
C SER A 236 -6.14 3.48 -16.11
N TYR A 237 -5.72 4.49 -16.88
CA TYR A 237 -6.58 5.19 -17.84
C TYR A 237 -7.25 4.23 -18.85
N ALA A 238 -6.59 3.13 -19.19
CA ALA A 238 -7.12 2.12 -20.10
C ALA A 238 -8.39 1.43 -19.58
N LEU A 239 -8.60 1.41 -18.27
CA LEU A 239 -9.77 0.77 -17.61
C LEU A 239 -10.82 1.79 -17.16
N LYS A 240 -10.63 3.08 -17.46
CA LYS A 240 -11.52 4.15 -17.00
C LYS A 240 -12.87 4.18 -17.73
N ASN A 241 -12.87 3.84 -19.03
CA ASN A 241 -13.98 4.08 -19.95
C ASN A 241 -14.68 2.78 -20.35
#